data_AF-A0A9P6JIJ5-F1
#
_entry.id   AF-A0A9P6JIJ5-F1
#
_cell.length_a   1.000
_cell.length_b   1.000
_cell.length_c   1.000
_cell.angle_alpha   90.00
_cell.angle_beta   90.00
_cell.angle_gamma   90.00
#
_symmetry.space_group_name_H-M   'P 1'
#
loop_
_entity.id
_entity.type
_entity.pdbx_description
1 polymer ?
#
loop_
_entity_poly.entity_id
_entity_poly.type
_entity_poly.pdbx_seq_one_letter_code
_entity_poly.pdbx_strand_id
1 'polypeptide(L)'
;MPSPLLLSELATAETARLASYLKESFLAALENGKVAEIPASMDIDDLLSCDWCAELLAEAMRNIYRTTWSVKDYRDYIRKVSPCSTGRNKTFERKLLRKFPPIYKSTLRLTRPAMVVDKDGRILVCYLPRLIKREHRLPIWKNIAIMEKHMDIRRTTGSWRTDANNYLPPSRCRISPGTFSIAPFWYQQAHSTVDKLEVSAKMRSLEGLAWIKETQRISSLLGALLSVVHPSQYHAGMDCIDRVAANPELVDK
;
A
#
# COMPACT_ATOMS: atom_id res chain seq x y z
N MET A 1 19.31 9.20 21.94
CA MET A 1 18.34 8.80 20.91
C MET A 1 18.00 7.34 21.13
N PRO A 2 16.74 6.90 21.03
CA PRO A 2 16.37 5.48 21.14
C PRO A 2 17.12 4.66 20.08
N SER A 3 17.46 3.41 20.40
CA SER A 3 18.13 2.52 19.45
C SER A 3 17.20 2.22 18.26
N PRO A 4 17.73 1.97 17.06
CA PRO A 4 16.92 1.58 15.89
C PRO A 4 16.03 0.35 16.16
N LEU A 5 16.52 -0.61 16.95
CA LEU A 5 15.78 -1.78 17.44
C LEU A 5 14.53 -1.40 18.24
N LEU A 6 14.66 -0.46 19.19
CA LEU A 6 13.53 0.00 20.00
C LEU A 6 12.48 0.72 19.14
N LEU A 7 12.90 1.47 18.11
CA LEU A 7 11.97 2.13 17.19
C LEU A 7 11.23 1.14 16.28
N SER A 8 11.90 0.07 15.81
CA SER A 8 11.23 -0.99 15.06
C SER A 8 10.24 -1.78 15.91
N GLU A 9 10.61 -2.13 17.15
CA GLU A 9 9.74 -2.84 18.09
C GLU A 9 8.49 -2.03 18.43
N LEU A 10 8.64 -0.72 18.63
CA LEU A 10 7.49 0.16 18.89
C LEU A 10 6.56 0.27 17.68
N ALA A 11 7.10 0.34 16.46
CA ALA A 11 6.30 0.41 15.23
C ALA A 11 5.58 -0.92 14.92
N THR A 12 6.22 -2.06 15.16
CA THR A 12 5.59 -3.37 14.98
C THR A 12 4.55 -3.64 16.05
N ALA A 13 4.82 -3.30 17.30
CA ALA A 13 3.87 -3.40 18.40
C ALA A 13 2.62 -2.54 18.16
N GLU A 14 2.80 -1.29 17.70
CA GLU A 14 1.68 -0.41 17.34
C GLU A 14 0.82 -1.01 16.23
N THR A 15 1.45 -1.45 15.13
CA THR A 15 0.76 -2.07 13.99
C THR A 15 0.00 -3.34 14.42
N ALA A 16 0.63 -4.21 15.22
CA ALA A 16 0.02 -5.44 15.71
C ALA A 16 -1.17 -5.19 16.63
N ARG A 17 -1.06 -4.19 17.52
CA ARG A 17 -2.14 -3.75 18.41
C ARG A 17 -3.35 -3.25 17.62
N LEU A 18 -3.13 -2.38 16.62
CA LEU A 18 -4.19 -1.92 15.71
C LEU A 18 -4.79 -3.07 14.90
N ALA A 19 -3.97 -4.00 14.42
CA ALA A 19 -4.41 -5.17 13.66
C ALA A 19 -5.34 -6.07 14.47
N SER A 20 -5.04 -6.32 15.76
CA SER A 20 -5.88 -7.13 16.64
C SER A 20 -7.26 -6.52 16.80
N TYR A 21 -7.32 -5.25 17.21
CA TYR A 21 -8.60 -4.56 17.42
C TYR A 21 -9.39 -4.39 16.11
N LEU A 22 -8.72 -4.08 14.99
CA LEU A 22 -9.38 -3.96 13.69
C LEU A 22 -10.04 -5.28 13.25
N LYS A 23 -9.38 -6.43 13.48
CA LYS A 23 -9.95 -7.74 13.16
C LYS A 23 -11.23 -8.00 13.97
N GLU A 24 -11.21 -7.74 15.27
CA GLU A 24 -12.38 -7.91 16.13
C GLU A 24 -13.51 -6.97 15.73
N SER A 25 -13.19 -5.70 15.50
CA SER A 25 -14.14 -4.67 15.04
C SER A 25 -14.75 -5.03 13.69
N PHE A 26 -13.96 -5.59 12.79
CA PHE A 26 -14.44 -6.06 11.50
C PHE A 26 -15.39 -7.27 11.63
N LEU A 27 -15.05 -8.26 12.45
CA LEU A 27 -15.95 -9.39 12.73
C LEU A 27 -17.26 -8.91 13.36
N ALA A 28 -17.18 -7.97 14.29
CA ALA A 28 -18.35 -7.32 14.88
C ALA A 28 -19.18 -6.55 13.83
N ALA A 29 -18.55 -5.84 12.89
CA ALA A 29 -19.22 -5.12 11.81
C ALA A 29 -19.90 -6.05 10.76
N LEU A 30 -19.51 -7.33 10.72
CA LEU A 30 -20.21 -8.36 9.96
C LEU A 30 -21.40 -8.96 10.74
N GLU A 31 -21.29 -9.05 12.07
CA GLU A 31 -22.30 -9.58 13.00
C GLU A 31 -23.15 -8.45 13.61
N ASN A 32 -24.26 -8.09 12.94
CA ASN A 32 -25.17 -7.02 13.37
C ASN A 32 -25.43 -7.00 14.90
N GLY A 33 -25.04 -5.93 15.58
CA GLY A 33 -25.32 -5.69 17.01
C GLY A 33 -24.22 -6.12 17.99
N LYS A 34 -23.11 -6.68 17.49
CA LYS A 34 -21.92 -6.95 18.31
C LYS A 34 -20.99 -5.74 18.33
N VAL A 35 -20.31 -5.54 19.46
CA VAL A 35 -19.30 -4.49 19.64
C VAL A 35 -17.99 -5.18 20.00
N ALA A 36 -16.88 -4.71 19.41
CA ALA A 36 -15.55 -5.20 19.79
C ALA A 36 -15.21 -4.76 21.22
N GLU A 37 -14.41 -5.58 21.91
CA GLU A 37 -13.94 -5.20 23.24
C GLU A 37 -12.92 -4.07 23.10
N ILE A 38 -13.11 -2.98 23.84
CA ILE A 38 -12.26 -1.79 23.76
C ILE A 38 -11.00 -2.03 24.60
N PRO A 39 -9.79 -2.06 24.01
CA PRO A 39 -8.57 -2.22 24.78
C PRO A 39 -8.25 -0.95 25.58
N ALA A 40 -8.04 -1.09 26.89
CA ALA A 40 -7.76 0.04 27.79
C ALA A 40 -6.49 0.85 27.43
N SER A 41 -5.58 0.28 26.64
CA SER A 41 -4.31 0.88 26.24
C SER A 41 -4.35 1.59 24.88
N MET A 42 -5.51 1.63 24.20
CA MET A 42 -5.63 2.20 22.86
C MET A 42 -6.13 3.65 22.90
N ASP A 43 -5.53 4.49 22.06
CA ASP A 43 -5.94 5.88 21.90
C ASP A 43 -7.31 5.98 21.22
N ILE A 44 -8.11 6.99 21.57
CA ILE A 44 -9.47 7.17 21.05
C ILE A 44 -9.46 7.34 19.52
N ASP A 45 -8.51 8.09 18.97
CA ASP A 45 -8.48 8.31 17.53
C ASP A 45 -8.11 6.99 16.80
N ASP A 46 -7.29 6.13 17.42
CA ASP A 46 -6.92 4.81 16.88
C ASP A 46 -8.14 3.89 16.85
N LEU A 47 -8.91 3.84 17.95
CA LEU A 47 -10.17 3.09 18.03
C LEU A 47 -11.14 3.54 16.93
N LEU A 48 -11.40 4.85 16.84
CA LEU A 48 -12.30 5.44 15.84
C LEU A 48 -11.83 5.23 14.40
N SER A 49 -10.53 5.09 14.19
CA SER A 49 -9.94 4.79 12.88
C SER A 49 -10.13 3.33 12.52
N CYS A 50 -9.90 2.41 13.46
CA CYS A 50 -10.12 0.98 13.26
C CYS A 50 -11.60 0.67 13.04
N ASP A 51 -12.51 1.22 13.84
CA ASP A 51 -13.96 1.03 13.67
C ASP A 51 -14.42 1.49 12.29
N TRP A 52 -13.98 2.67 11.87
CA TRP A 52 -14.27 3.19 10.53
C TRP A 52 -13.74 2.29 9.42
N CYS A 53 -12.52 1.77 9.56
CA CYS A 53 -11.95 0.84 8.58
C CYS A 53 -12.72 -0.48 8.56
N ALA A 54 -13.12 -1.00 9.72
CA ALA A 54 -13.94 -2.20 9.86
C ALA A 54 -15.29 -2.06 9.14
N GLU A 55 -15.98 -0.93 9.34
CA GLU A 55 -17.25 -0.64 8.65
C GLU A 55 -17.09 -0.61 7.13
N LEU A 56 -16.07 0.10 6.63
CA LEU A 56 -15.79 0.18 5.19
C LEU A 56 -15.44 -1.19 4.61
N LEU A 57 -14.67 -2.01 5.33
CA LEU A 57 -14.35 -3.37 4.93
C LEU A 57 -15.59 -4.27 4.90
N ALA A 58 -16.44 -4.18 5.92
CA ALA A 58 -17.68 -4.93 5.99
C ALA A 58 -18.63 -4.53 4.84
N GLU A 59 -18.72 -3.24 4.50
CA GLU A 59 -19.45 -2.79 3.32
C GLU A 59 -18.82 -3.32 2.02
N ALA A 60 -17.50 -3.28 1.89
CA ALA A 60 -16.81 -3.78 0.71
C ALA A 60 -17.04 -5.30 0.50
N MET A 61 -17.10 -6.08 1.59
CA MET A 61 -17.46 -7.49 1.57
C MET A 61 -18.91 -7.76 1.16
N ARG A 62 -19.82 -6.81 1.39
CA ARG A 62 -21.20 -6.89 0.90
C ARG A 62 -21.30 -6.53 -0.59
N ASN A 63 -20.33 -5.77 -1.11
CA ASN A 63 -20.28 -5.29 -2.51
C ASN A 63 -19.17 -5.98 -3.32
N ILE A 64 -19.33 -7.29 -3.57
CA ILE A 64 -18.33 -8.10 -4.28
C ILE A 64 -18.62 -8.18 -5.79
N TYR A 65 -17.58 -7.89 -6.58
CA TYR A 65 -17.55 -8.08 -8.03
C TYR A 65 -16.63 -9.24 -8.36
N ARG A 66 -17.11 -10.24 -9.11
CA ARG A 66 -16.38 -11.48 -9.38
C ARG A 66 -15.99 -11.59 -10.86
N THR A 67 -14.73 -11.91 -11.14
CA THR A 67 -14.28 -12.26 -12.50
C THR A 67 -14.64 -13.71 -12.85
N THR A 68 -14.63 -14.04 -14.14
CA THR A 68 -14.88 -15.41 -14.63
C THR A 68 -13.62 -16.28 -14.68
N TRP A 69 -12.47 -15.75 -14.26
CA TRP A 69 -11.15 -16.38 -14.37
C TRP A 69 -10.39 -16.29 -13.04
N SER A 70 -9.36 -17.11 -12.83
CA SER A 70 -8.51 -17.03 -11.63
C SER A 70 -7.23 -16.25 -11.89
N VAL A 71 -6.72 -15.56 -10.87
CA VAL A 71 -5.43 -14.86 -10.96
C VAL A 71 -4.27 -15.85 -11.19
N LYS A 72 -4.41 -17.07 -10.71
CA LYS A 72 -3.45 -18.15 -10.94
C LYS A 72 -3.38 -18.52 -12.41
N ASP A 73 -4.53 -18.75 -13.05
CA ASP A 73 -4.60 -19.06 -14.49
C ASP A 73 -4.02 -17.91 -15.34
N TYR A 74 -4.32 -16.66 -14.95
CA TYR A 74 -3.78 -15.46 -15.59
C TYR A 74 -2.25 -15.41 -15.51
N ARG A 75 -1.71 -15.53 -14.28
CA ARG A 75 -0.26 -15.53 -14.02
C ARG A 75 0.44 -16.64 -14.77
N ASP A 76 -0.07 -17.86 -14.69
CA ASP A 76 0.58 -19.04 -15.28
C ASP A 76 0.57 -18.97 -16.82
N TYR A 77 -0.50 -18.41 -17.40
CA TYR A 77 -0.55 -18.14 -18.84
C TYR A 77 0.48 -17.08 -19.26
N ILE A 78 0.57 -15.94 -18.57
CA ILE A 78 1.55 -14.89 -18.90
C ILE A 78 2.96 -15.43 -18.77
N ARG A 79 3.29 -16.12 -17.67
CA ARG A 79 4.62 -16.69 -17.46
C ARG A 79 5.02 -17.65 -18.59
N LYS A 80 4.07 -18.44 -19.10
CA LYS A 80 4.32 -19.40 -20.18
C LYS A 80 4.43 -18.73 -21.56
N VAL A 81 3.60 -17.74 -21.84
CA VAL A 81 3.41 -17.21 -23.21
C VAL A 81 4.17 -15.90 -23.45
N SER A 82 4.37 -15.08 -22.43
CA SER A 82 5.10 -13.81 -22.53
C SER A 82 5.66 -13.40 -21.16
N PRO A 83 6.73 -14.06 -20.67
CA PRO A 83 7.32 -13.79 -19.35
C PRO A 83 7.84 -12.35 -19.19
N CYS A 84 8.06 -11.63 -20.30
CA CYS A 84 8.49 -10.23 -20.34
C CYS A 84 7.47 -9.34 -21.07
N SER A 85 6.16 -9.59 -20.90
CA SER A 85 5.14 -8.74 -21.53
C SER A 85 5.27 -7.28 -21.07
N THR A 86 5.31 -6.36 -22.02
CA THR A 86 5.43 -4.92 -21.79
C THR A 86 4.09 -4.18 -21.89
N GLY A 87 2.99 -4.90 -22.17
CA GLY A 87 1.69 -4.30 -22.46
C GLY A 87 1.56 -3.66 -23.86
N ARG A 88 2.63 -3.67 -24.68
CA ARG A 88 2.67 -2.96 -25.98
C ARG A 88 2.30 -3.84 -27.17
N ASN A 89 2.36 -5.16 -27.04
CA ASN A 89 2.04 -6.09 -28.13
C ASN A 89 0.52 -6.22 -28.28
N LYS A 90 -0.07 -5.38 -29.14
CA LYS A 90 -1.53 -5.33 -29.40
C LYS A 90 -2.14 -6.69 -29.75
N THR A 91 -1.40 -7.58 -30.40
CA THR A 91 -1.91 -8.91 -30.76
C THR A 91 -1.97 -9.83 -29.55
N PHE A 92 -0.96 -9.77 -28.69
CA PHE A 92 -0.95 -10.50 -27.42
C PHE A 92 -2.00 -9.93 -26.45
N GLU A 93 -2.09 -8.60 -26.31
CA GLU A 93 -3.10 -7.97 -25.45
C GLU A 93 -4.53 -8.33 -25.86
N ARG A 94 -4.83 -8.41 -27.17
CA ARG A 94 -6.13 -8.91 -27.65
C ARG A 94 -6.38 -10.38 -27.27
N LYS A 95 -5.34 -11.23 -27.30
CA LYS A 95 -5.44 -12.63 -26.87
C LYS A 95 -5.69 -12.72 -25.36
N LEU A 96 -4.99 -11.91 -24.56
CA LEU A 96 -5.19 -11.80 -23.12
C LEU A 96 -6.61 -11.35 -22.81
N LEU A 97 -7.09 -10.26 -23.41
CA LEU A 97 -8.43 -9.73 -23.20
C LEU A 97 -9.53 -10.75 -23.53
N ARG A 98 -9.35 -11.55 -24.59
CA ARG A 98 -10.28 -12.62 -24.94
C ARG A 98 -10.28 -13.76 -23.93
N LYS A 99 -9.12 -14.11 -23.37
CA LYS A 99 -8.97 -15.22 -22.43
C LYS A 99 -9.35 -14.84 -21.00
N PHE A 100 -9.09 -13.59 -20.62
CA PHE A 100 -9.31 -13.03 -19.30
C PHE A 100 -10.14 -11.75 -19.42
N PRO A 101 -11.42 -11.86 -19.82
CA PRO A 101 -12.26 -10.70 -20.07
C PRO A 101 -12.52 -9.90 -18.80
N PRO A 102 -12.77 -8.59 -18.91
CA PRO A 102 -13.24 -7.78 -17.79
C PRO A 102 -14.64 -8.24 -17.36
N ILE A 103 -15.01 -7.92 -16.11
CA ILE A 103 -16.34 -8.21 -15.55
C ILE A 103 -17.44 -7.52 -16.35
N TYR A 104 -17.18 -6.27 -16.77
CA TYR A 104 -18.10 -5.45 -17.53
C TYR A 104 -17.46 -5.03 -18.86
N LYS A 105 -18.30 -4.94 -19.91
CA LYS A 105 -17.85 -4.45 -21.23
C LYS A 105 -17.50 -2.97 -21.22
N SER A 106 -18.21 -2.18 -20.41
CA SER A 106 -17.97 -0.74 -20.21
C SER A 106 -17.29 -0.48 -18.87
N THR A 107 -16.59 0.65 -18.77
CA THR A 107 -15.99 1.11 -17.51
C THR A 107 -17.07 1.29 -16.44
N LEU A 108 -16.95 0.56 -15.33
CA LEU A 108 -17.76 0.77 -14.15
C LEU A 108 -17.07 1.78 -13.22
N ARG A 109 -17.80 2.80 -12.80
CA ARG A 109 -17.33 3.75 -11.78
C ARG A 109 -17.79 3.29 -10.39
N LEU A 110 -16.84 2.86 -9.57
CA LEU A 110 -17.10 2.55 -8.17
C LEU A 110 -17.19 3.85 -7.35
N THR A 111 -18.25 4.00 -6.57
CA THR A 111 -18.49 5.15 -5.68
C THR A 111 -18.60 4.74 -4.21
N ARG A 112 -18.76 3.45 -3.94
CA ARG A 112 -18.92 2.84 -2.62
C ARG A 112 -17.81 1.82 -2.36
N PRO A 113 -17.51 1.48 -1.10
CA PRO A 113 -16.60 0.39 -0.78
C PRO A 113 -16.98 -0.89 -1.52
N ALA A 114 -15.99 -1.53 -2.14
CA ALA A 114 -16.20 -2.71 -2.96
C ALA A 114 -14.95 -3.58 -3.03
N MET A 115 -15.15 -4.88 -3.20
CA MET A 115 -14.07 -5.82 -3.49
C MET A 115 -14.24 -6.41 -4.88
N VAL A 116 -13.14 -6.48 -5.62
CA VAL A 116 -13.05 -7.27 -6.85
C VAL A 116 -12.30 -8.55 -6.52
N VAL A 117 -12.93 -9.69 -6.77
CA VAL A 117 -12.36 -11.01 -6.52
C VAL A 117 -12.26 -11.82 -7.80
N ASP A 118 -11.30 -12.74 -7.84
CA ASP A 118 -11.22 -13.73 -8.91
C ASP A 118 -12.32 -14.80 -8.75
N LYS A 119 -12.45 -15.70 -9.75
CA LYS A 119 -13.47 -16.76 -9.69
C LYS A 119 -13.35 -17.64 -8.43
N ASP A 120 -12.15 -17.79 -7.87
CA ASP A 120 -11.86 -18.61 -6.68
C ASP A 120 -11.99 -17.81 -5.38
N GLY A 121 -12.42 -16.54 -5.43
CA GLY A 121 -12.59 -15.67 -4.27
C GLY A 121 -11.34 -14.96 -3.79
N ARG A 122 -10.22 -14.98 -4.54
CA ARG A 122 -9.02 -14.22 -4.18
C ARG A 122 -9.22 -12.74 -4.49
N ILE A 123 -8.90 -11.89 -3.53
CA ILE A 123 -9.02 -10.43 -3.69
C ILE A 123 -8.01 -9.94 -4.74
N LEU A 124 -8.51 -9.31 -5.80
CA LEU A 124 -7.73 -8.62 -6.82
C LEU A 124 -7.60 -7.13 -6.52
N VAL A 125 -8.70 -6.53 -6.06
CA VAL A 125 -8.78 -5.11 -5.70
C VAL A 125 -9.67 -4.97 -4.47
N CYS A 126 -9.21 -4.21 -3.48
CA CYS A 126 -10.03 -3.73 -2.37
C CYS A 126 -10.16 -2.21 -2.52
N TYR A 127 -11.34 -1.73 -2.90
CA TYR A 127 -11.61 -0.31 -3.08
C TYR A 127 -12.32 0.23 -1.84
N LEU A 128 -11.59 1.01 -1.03
CA LEU A 128 -12.10 1.63 0.19
C LEU A 128 -12.06 3.15 0.05
N PRO A 129 -13.09 3.77 -0.55
CA PRO A 129 -13.14 5.21 -0.69
C PRO A 129 -13.17 5.85 0.71
N ARG A 130 -12.44 6.95 0.86
CA ARG A 130 -12.40 7.73 2.09
C ARG A 130 -11.89 6.99 3.35
N LEU A 131 -11.10 5.94 3.15
CA LEU A 131 -10.46 5.18 4.23
C LEU A 131 -9.81 6.09 5.28
N ILE A 132 -8.97 7.04 4.86
CA ILE A 132 -8.40 8.05 5.74
C ILE A 132 -9.42 9.17 5.94
N LYS A 133 -9.87 9.44 7.17
CA LYS A 133 -10.82 10.53 7.47
C LYS A 133 -10.24 11.91 7.13
N ARG A 134 -11.12 12.90 6.93
CA ARG A 134 -10.72 14.22 6.42
C ARG A 134 -9.76 14.93 7.38
N GLU A 135 -9.96 14.84 8.70
CA GLU A 135 -9.03 15.41 9.68
C GLU A 135 -7.59 14.92 9.50
N HIS A 136 -7.41 13.64 9.14
CA HIS A 136 -6.09 13.04 8.94
C HIS A 136 -5.53 13.24 7.52
N ARG A 137 -6.33 13.69 6.54
CA ARG A 137 -5.86 13.98 5.18
C ARG A 137 -5.14 15.32 5.04
N LEU A 138 -5.51 16.32 5.84
CA LEU A 138 -4.85 17.63 5.79
C LEU A 138 -3.36 17.54 6.18
N PRO A 139 -2.97 16.77 7.22
CA PRO A 139 -1.58 16.45 7.49
C PRO A 139 -0.85 15.77 6.33
N ILE A 140 -1.50 14.91 5.53
CA ILE A 140 -0.82 14.20 4.42
C ILE A 140 -0.19 15.19 3.42
N TRP A 141 -0.89 16.27 3.07
CA TRP A 141 -0.33 17.27 2.16
C TRP A 141 0.85 18.03 2.78
N LYS A 142 0.78 18.32 4.08
CA LYS A 142 1.91 18.87 4.84
C LYS A 142 3.09 17.89 4.83
N ASN A 143 2.82 16.60 5.00
CA ASN A 143 3.84 15.56 5.00
C ASN A 143 4.48 15.43 3.62
N ILE A 144 3.70 15.44 2.53
CA ILE A 144 4.26 15.44 1.17
C ILE A 144 5.13 16.67 0.92
N ALA A 145 4.77 17.84 1.45
CA ALA A 145 5.57 19.06 1.32
C ALA A 145 6.96 18.94 1.99
N ILE A 146 7.11 18.13 3.04
CA ILE A 146 8.44 17.81 3.63
C ILE A 146 9.39 17.23 2.57
N MET A 147 8.83 16.41 1.66
CA MET A 147 9.59 15.74 0.61
C MET A 147 9.65 16.53 -0.70
N GLU A 148 9.11 17.75 -0.76
CA GLU A 148 9.02 18.56 -1.97
C GLU A 148 10.39 18.81 -2.61
N LYS A 149 11.41 19.07 -1.78
CA LYS A 149 12.79 19.28 -2.23
C LYS A 149 13.43 18.06 -2.90
N HIS A 150 12.83 16.89 -2.74
CA HIS A 150 13.27 15.62 -3.32
C HIS A 150 12.42 15.22 -4.53
N MET A 151 11.51 16.07 -5.00
CA MET A 151 10.76 15.86 -6.24
C MET A 151 11.68 16.04 -7.44
N ASP A 152 11.89 14.99 -8.23
CA ASP A 152 12.74 15.05 -9.40
C ASP A 152 11.91 15.16 -10.68
N ILE A 153 12.27 16.12 -11.54
CA ILE A 153 11.91 16.16 -12.97
C ILE A 153 13.20 16.30 -13.77
N ARG A 154 13.38 15.44 -14.78
CA ARG A 154 14.47 15.57 -15.74
C ARG A 154 13.94 16.27 -16.99
N ARG A 155 14.52 17.43 -17.31
CA ARG A 155 14.03 18.33 -18.37
C ARG A 155 14.35 17.88 -19.80
N THR A 156 15.32 17.00 -20.00
CA THR A 156 15.85 16.79 -21.38
C THR A 156 16.06 15.33 -21.79
N THR A 157 16.18 14.37 -20.87
CA THR A 157 16.18 12.93 -21.18
C THR A 157 15.89 12.15 -19.90
N GLY A 158 14.64 11.78 -19.70
CA GLY A 158 14.18 11.04 -18.52
C GLY A 158 13.56 9.71 -18.91
N SER A 159 13.52 8.77 -17.96
CA SER A 159 12.52 7.70 -18.04
C SER A 159 11.12 8.33 -18.03
N TRP A 160 10.09 7.59 -18.45
CA TRP A 160 8.70 8.07 -18.40
C TRP A 160 8.29 8.60 -17.01
N ARG A 161 8.97 8.17 -15.93
CA ARG A 161 8.77 8.62 -14.54
C ARG A 161 9.42 9.97 -14.19
N THR A 162 10.11 10.60 -15.12
CA THR A 162 10.86 11.85 -14.87
C THR A 162 10.77 12.84 -16.02
N ASP A 163 10.13 12.44 -17.12
CA ASP A 163 9.92 13.28 -18.30
C ASP A 163 8.98 14.44 -17.94
N ALA A 164 9.48 15.67 -18.09
CA ALA A 164 8.74 16.89 -17.78
C ALA A 164 7.38 16.99 -18.49
N ASN A 165 7.23 16.37 -19.67
CA ASN A 165 5.97 16.39 -20.43
C ASN A 165 4.84 15.59 -19.77
N ASN A 166 5.17 14.72 -18.80
CA ASN A 166 4.18 13.92 -18.05
C ASN A 166 3.67 14.63 -16.79
N TYR A 167 4.09 15.87 -16.53
CA TYR A 167 3.70 16.63 -15.35
C TYR A 167 2.98 17.92 -15.72
N LEU A 168 2.12 18.39 -14.81
CA LEU A 168 1.52 19.71 -14.91
C LEU A 168 2.59 20.81 -14.76
N PRO A 169 2.41 21.98 -15.42
CA PRO A 169 3.27 23.13 -15.21
C PRO A 169 3.30 23.54 -13.72
N PRO A 170 4.46 23.92 -13.15
CA PRO A 170 4.57 24.28 -11.73
C PRO A 170 3.58 25.35 -11.28
N SER A 171 3.24 26.32 -12.15
CA SER A 171 2.26 27.38 -11.87
C SER A 171 0.84 26.88 -11.61
N ARG A 172 0.52 25.64 -11.96
CA ARG A 172 -0.79 25.00 -11.74
C ARG A 172 -0.77 24.00 -10.60
N CYS A 173 0.33 23.88 -9.88
CA CYS A 173 0.53 22.89 -8.83
C CYS A 173 0.59 23.56 -7.45
N ARG A 174 0.06 22.88 -6.44
CA ARG A 174 0.17 23.30 -5.03
C ARG A 174 1.53 22.92 -4.41
N ILE A 175 2.18 21.91 -4.96
CA ILE A 175 3.51 21.39 -4.60
C ILE A 175 4.29 21.25 -5.91
N SER A 176 5.60 21.44 -5.87
CA SER A 176 6.50 21.27 -7.00
C SER A 176 6.22 19.94 -7.72
N PRO A 177 5.98 19.97 -9.05
CA PRO A 177 5.74 18.75 -9.78
C PRO A 177 7.01 17.91 -9.81
N GLY A 178 6.84 16.59 -9.77
CA GLY A 178 7.92 15.64 -9.94
C GLY A 178 7.59 14.28 -9.37
N THR A 179 8.58 13.41 -9.37
CA THR A 179 8.47 12.09 -8.75
C THR A 179 9.45 11.96 -7.60
N PHE A 180 8.93 11.43 -6.49
CA PHE A 180 9.73 10.89 -5.42
C PHE A 180 9.35 9.41 -5.27
N SER A 181 10.36 8.56 -5.09
CA SER A 181 10.20 7.15 -4.81
C SER A 181 10.97 6.85 -3.54
N ILE A 182 10.32 6.17 -2.61
CA ILE A 182 10.87 5.81 -1.31
C ILE A 182 10.56 4.34 -1.06
N ALA A 183 11.54 3.64 -0.49
CA ALA A 183 11.40 2.26 -0.07
C ALA A 183 12.34 2.00 1.11
N PRO A 184 11.82 1.45 2.23
CA PRO A 184 12.61 1.17 3.42
C PRO A 184 13.55 -0.01 3.25
N PHE A 185 13.15 -1.01 2.45
CA PHE A 185 13.90 -2.24 2.24
C PHE A 185 13.88 -2.58 0.75
N TRP A 186 14.60 -1.80 -0.06
CA TRP A 186 14.66 -2.03 -1.50
C TRP A 186 15.70 -3.11 -1.81
N TYR A 187 15.30 -4.12 -2.59
CA TYR A 187 16.26 -4.97 -3.29
C TYR A 187 16.76 -4.23 -4.53
N GLN A 188 18.07 -4.21 -4.77
CA GLN A 188 18.67 -3.63 -5.98
C GLN A 188 18.31 -4.44 -7.24
N GLN A 189 17.03 -4.39 -7.66
CA GLN A 189 16.58 -5.00 -8.89
C GLN A 189 17.35 -4.37 -10.06
N ALA A 190 17.90 -5.22 -10.94
CA ALA A 190 18.71 -4.86 -12.11
C ALA A 190 20.19 -4.45 -11.84
N HIS A 191 20.74 -4.79 -10.66
CA HIS A 191 22.18 -4.73 -10.41
C HIS A 191 22.78 -6.15 -10.35
N SER A 192 23.99 -6.33 -10.89
CA SER A 192 24.70 -7.63 -10.92
C SER A 192 25.39 -7.99 -9.60
N THR A 193 25.39 -7.05 -8.66
CA THR A 193 25.96 -7.19 -7.33
C THR A 193 24.89 -6.79 -6.32
N VAL A 194 24.93 -7.43 -5.17
CA VAL A 194 24.33 -7.05 -3.88
C VAL A 194 23.05 -7.79 -3.45
N ASP A 195 23.22 -8.68 -2.47
CA ASP A 195 22.19 -9.42 -1.72
C ASP A 195 21.66 -8.64 -0.50
N LYS A 196 22.14 -7.41 -0.27
CA LYS A 196 21.80 -6.59 0.90
C LYS A 196 20.61 -5.69 0.62
N LEU A 197 19.81 -5.45 1.65
CA LEU A 197 18.71 -4.51 1.61
C LEU A 197 19.24 -3.08 1.71
N GLU A 198 18.69 -2.16 0.94
CA GLU A 198 19.06 -0.74 1.03
C GLU A 198 17.88 0.15 1.41
N VAL A 199 18.18 1.16 2.23
CA VAL A 199 17.28 2.28 2.49
C VAL A 199 17.47 3.32 1.40
N SER A 200 16.39 3.71 0.75
CA SER A 200 16.41 4.77 -0.27
C SER A 200 17.13 6.02 0.26
N ALA A 201 18.10 6.56 -0.50
CA ALA A 201 18.93 7.71 -0.09
C ALA A 201 18.10 8.90 0.43
N LYS A 202 16.94 9.17 -0.19
CA LYS A 202 16.02 10.25 0.22
C LYS A 202 15.45 10.05 1.62
N MET A 203 15.28 8.82 2.09
CA MET A 203 14.78 8.53 3.44
C MET A 203 15.86 8.65 4.53
N ARG A 204 17.15 8.59 4.17
CA ARG A 204 18.27 8.83 5.08
C ARG A 204 18.47 10.32 5.41
N SER A 205 17.78 11.22 4.69
CA SER A 205 17.80 12.66 4.96
C SER A 205 17.01 13.02 6.21
N LEU A 206 17.26 14.21 6.79
CA LEU A 206 16.49 14.72 7.93
C LEU A 206 15.00 14.83 7.60
N GLU A 207 14.67 15.21 6.36
CA GLU A 207 13.31 15.33 5.85
C GLU A 207 12.67 13.97 5.66
N GLY A 208 13.44 12.98 5.21
CA GLY A 208 13.02 11.59 5.15
C GLY A 208 12.65 11.05 6.52
N LEU A 209 13.50 11.27 7.53
CA LEU A 209 13.24 10.88 8.91
C LEU A 209 12.01 11.60 9.50
N ALA A 210 11.87 12.91 9.24
CA ALA A 210 10.70 13.67 9.65
C ALA A 210 9.43 13.13 8.99
N TRP A 211 9.47 12.84 7.68
CA TRP A 211 8.35 12.26 6.95
C TRP A 211 7.94 10.90 7.49
N ILE A 212 8.89 10.00 7.79
CA ILE A 212 8.61 8.70 8.41
C ILE A 212 7.87 8.89 9.74
N LYS A 213 8.38 9.78 10.60
CA LYS A 213 7.76 10.07 11.90
C LYS A 213 6.32 10.58 11.74
N GLU A 214 6.08 11.50 10.82
CA GLU A 214 4.76 12.09 10.58
C GLU A 214 3.78 11.13 9.87
N THR A 215 4.26 10.06 9.23
CA THR A 215 3.44 9.08 8.50
C THR A 215 3.34 7.72 9.20
N GLN A 216 4.03 7.54 10.33
CA GLN A 216 4.07 6.28 11.08
C GLN A 216 2.66 5.78 11.40
N ARG A 217 1.84 6.61 12.04
CA ARG A 217 0.49 6.24 12.47
C ARG A 217 -0.41 5.75 11.32
N ILE A 218 -0.39 6.47 10.19
CA ILE A 218 -1.13 6.07 8.98
C ILE A 218 -0.57 4.76 8.41
N SER A 219 0.75 4.60 8.42
CA SER A 219 1.40 3.37 7.95
C SER A 219 1.02 2.17 8.83
N SER A 220 0.97 2.34 10.15
CA SER A 220 0.52 1.32 11.11
C SER A 220 -0.94 0.93 10.87
N LEU A 221 -1.83 1.89 10.61
CA LEU A 221 -3.24 1.62 10.25
C LEU A 221 -3.37 0.87 8.92
N LEU A 222 -2.58 1.23 7.90
CA LEU A 222 -2.55 0.51 6.62
C LEU A 222 -1.99 -0.91 6.78
N GLY A 223 -0.98 -1.09 7.63
CA GLY A 223 -0.48 -2.40 8.03
C GLY A 223 -1.56 -3.24 8.71
N ALA A 224 -2.29 -2.66 9.66
CA ALA A 224 -3.43 -3.30 10.31
C ALA A 224 -4.51 -3.71 9.29
N LEU A 225 -4.82 -2.85 8.31
CA LEU A 225 -5.78 -3.17 7.25
C LEU A 225 -5.35 -4.40 6.41
N LEU A 226 -4.06 -4.52 6.09
CA LEU A 226 -3.52 -5.69 5.40
C LEU A 226 -3.74 -6.98 6.20
N SER A 227 -3.77 -6.91 7.53
CA SER A 227 -4.02 -8.08 8.38
C SER A 227 -5.40 -8.71 8.17
N VAL A 228 -6.35 -7.95 7.62
CA VAL A 228 -7.70 -8.41 7.25
C VAL A 228 -7.77 -8.73 5.76
N VAL A 229 -7.32 -7.81 4.90
CA VAL A 229 -7.49 -7.93 3.43
C VAL A 229 -6.52 -8.95 2.81
N HIS A 230 -5.30 -9.06 3.34
CA HIS A 230 -4.29 -9.99 2.84
C HIS A 230 -3.42 -10.53 3.98
N PRO A 231 -3.95 -11.41 4.86
CA PRO A 231 -3.28 -11.83 6.09
C PRO A 231 -1.87 -12.39 5.87
N SER A 232 -1.66 -13.19 4.81
CA SER A 232 -0.33 -13.75 4.52
C SER A 232 0.73 -12.69 4.18
N GLN A 233 0.31 -11.57 3.55
CA GLN A 233 1.23 -10.47 3.22
C GLN A 233 1.51 -9.61 4.44
N TYR A 234 0.50 -9.41 5.30
CA TYR A 234 0.71 -8.81 6.61
C TYR A 234 1.74 -9.59 7.43
N HIS A 235 1.55 -10.90 7.62
CA HIS A 235 2.48 -11.73 8.38
C HIS A 235 3.90 -11.73 7.77
N ALA A 236 4.01 -11.91 6.45
CA ALA A 236 5.31 -11.82 5.78
C ALA A 236 5.99 -10.43 5.96
N GLY A 237 5.20 -9.36 6.00
CA GLY A 237 5.69 -8.01 6.27
C GLY A 237 6.19 -7.83 7.70
N MET A 238 5.42 -8.29 8.69
CA MET A 238 5.82 -8.25 10.10
C MET A 238 7.08 -9.07 10.35
N ASP A 239 7.12 -10.31 9.85
CA ASP A 239 8.30 -11.19 9.94
C ASP A 239 9.54 -10.55 9.30
N CYS A 240 9.36 -9.84 8.18
CA CYS A 240 10.45 -9.12 7.51
C CYS A 240 11.01 -8.01 8.41
N ILE A 241 10.14 -7.20 9.02
CA ILE A 241 10.56 -6.10 9.90
C ILE A 241 11.28 -6.66 11.13
N ASP A 242 10.75 -7.71 11.76
CA ASP A 242 11.36 -8.34 12.94
C ASP A 242 12.73 -8.95 12.61
N ARG A 243 12.87 -9.60 11.45
CA ARG A 243 14.16 -10.14 10.99
C ARG A 243 15.18 -9.04 10.74
N VAL A 244 14.78 -7.93 10.11
CA VAL A 244 15.68 -6.80 9.87
C VAL A 244 16.09 -6.15 11.19
N ALA A 245 15.16 -6.00 12.14
CA ALA A 245 15.45 -5.48 13.46
C ALA A 245 16.47 -6.35 14.20
N ALA A 246 16.27 -7.68 14.19
CA ALA A 246 17.17 -8.63 14.83
C ALA A 246 18.54 -8.78 14.14
N ASN A 247 18.63 -8.43 12.85
CA ASN A 247 19.83 -8.59 12.04
C ASN A 247 20.15 -7.27 11.28
N PRO A 248 20.55 -6.18 11.97
CA PRO A 248 20.76 -4.88 11.34
C PRO A 248 21.83 -4.87 10.23
N GLU A 249 22.72 -5.87 10.21
CA GLU A 249 23.75 -6.07 9.19
C GLU A 249 23.21 -6.49 7.81
N LEU A 250 21.94 -6.93 7.74
CA LEU A 250 21.25 -7.22 6.48
C LEU A 250 20.96 -5.95 5.66
N VAL A 251 20.98 -4.79 6.31
CA VAL A 251 20.74 -3.49 5.69
C VAL A 251 22.06 -2.77 5.46
N ASP A 252 22.32 -2.40 4.22
CA ASP A 252 23.46 -1.55 3.88
C ASP A 252 23.18 -0.11 4.35
N LYS A 253 24.16 0.48 5.05
CA LYS A 253 23.98 1.72 5.81
C LYS A 253 24.04 2.97 4.95
#